data_AF-A0A0A9YZT5-F1
#
_entry.id   AF-A0A0A9YZT5-F1
#
_cell.length_a   1.000
_cell.length_b   1.000
_cell.length_c   1.000
_cell.angle_alpha   90.00
_cell.angle_beta   90.00
_cell.angle_gamma   90.00
#
_symmetry.space_group_name_H-M   'P 1'
#
loop_
_entity.id
_entity.type
_entity.pdbx_description
1 polymer ?
#
loop_
_entity_poly.entity_id
_entity_poly.type
_entity_poly.pdbx_seq_one_letter_code
_entity_poly.pdbx_strand_id
1 'polypeptide(L)'
;WTFGGMLVVSVSVAGLVTLAAMTQPSLAPEAKNSLLQYVTGKYLHSGNTKVVFHWNDPQPVGQSSSFVISFFQRNGQPYPICDTDRLSVDVCECEGYRRVAALIELGGTAPDQVNQAVVKFTVRTAGQYRVSILISNTHINGSPFIKTFLPGLPDPAKTGFVRPSSIVICTNNVPHNLVLEPRDEFN
;
A
#
# COMPACT_ATOMS: atom_id res chain seq x y z
N TRP A 1 4.37 -16.97 -41.71
CA TRP A 1 5.14 -17.20 -40.48
C TRP A 1 4.27 -17.97 -39.52
N THR A 2 4.40 -19.29 -39.55
CA THR A 2 3.49 -20.25 -38.92
C THR A 2 3.89 -20.49 -37.46
N PHE A 3 2.89 -20.49 -36.57
CA PHE A 3 2.99 -20.74 -35.13
C PHE A 3 3.83 -21.98 -34.75
N GLY A 4 3.98 -22.95 -35.65
CA GLY A 4 4.80 -24.16 -35.44
C GLY A 4 6.31 -23.89 -35.34
N GLY A 5 6.83 -22.87 -36.01
CA GLY A 5 8.28 -22.58 -35.99
C GLY A 5 8.76 -22.02 -34.65
N MET A 6 7.91 -21.26 -33.95
CA MET A 6 8.27 -20.59 -32.69
C MET A 6 8.24 -21.55 -31.48
N LEU A 7 7.40 -22.58 -31.53
CA LEU A 7 7.33 -23.65 -30.52
C LEU A 7 8.51 -24.62 -30.60
N VAL A 8 8.99 -24.93 -31.80
CA VAL A 8 10.14 -25.85 -31.98
C VAL A 8 11.41 -25.18 -31.46
N VAL A 9 11.62 -23.90 -31.76
CA VAL A 9 12.83 -23.18 -31.30
C VAL A 9 12.86 -23.03 -29.77
N SER A 10 11.72 -22.84 -29.10
CA SER A 10 11.68 -22.69 -27.63
C SER A 10 11.94 -24.00 -26.89
N VAL A 11 11.43 -25.13 -27.38
CA VAL A 11 11.67 -26.45 -26.79
C VAL A 11 13.11 -26.92 -27.02
N SER A 12 13.69 -26.62 -28.20
CA SER A 12 15.08 -26.96 -28.51
C SER A 12 16.09 -26.17 -27.68
N VAL A 13 15.86 -24.86 -27.46
CA VAL A 13 16.73 -24.04 -26.60
C VAL A 13 16.63 -24.48 -25.14
N ALA A 14 15.42 -24.78 -24.65
CA ALA A 14 15.23 -25.32 -23.29
C ALA A 14 15.95 -26.67 -23.13
N GLY A 15 15.82 -27.59 -24.10
CA GLY A 15 16.49 -28.89 -24.06
C GLY A 15 18.03 -28.77 -24.07
N LEU A 16 18.59 -27.89 -24.91
CA LEU A 16 20.04 -27.72 -25.02
C LEU A 16 20.64 -27.05 -23.78
N VAL A 17 19.95 -26.07 -23.19
CA VAL A 17 20.34 -25.43 -21.92
C VAL A 17 20.28 -26.43 -20.76
N THR A 18 19.31 -27.35 -20.76
CA THR A 18 19.19 -28.40 -19.73
C THR A 18 20.36 -29.39 -19.80
N LEU A 19 20.80 -29.76 -21.00
CA LEU A 19 21.97 -30.64 -21.20
C LEU A 19 23.31 -29.96 -20.88
N ALA A 20 23.49 -28.69 -21.26
CA ALA A 20 24.69 -27.93 -20.92
C ALA A 20 24.79 -27.63 -19.41
N ALA A 21 23.66 -27.49 -18.72
CA ALA A 21 23.61 -27.26 -17.27
C ALA A 21 23.90 -28.52 -16.43
N MET A 22 23.88 -29.71 -17.03
CA MET A 22 24.23 -30.97 -16.37
C MET A 22 25.74 -31.23 -16.36
N THR A 23 26.52 -30.60 -17.23
CA THR A 23 27.97 -30.82 -17.36
C THR A 23 28.82 -29.77 -16.63
N GLN A 24 28.23 -28.69 -16.10
CA GLN A 24 28.92 -27.70 -15.27
C GLN A 24 28.14 -27.41 -13.97
N PRO A 25 28.55 -27.96 -12.82
CA PRO A 25 27.87 -27.75 -11.54
C PRO A 25 28.19 -26.41 -10.87
N SER A 26 29.10 -25.59 -11.42
CA SER A 26 29.65 -24.41 -10.73
C SER A 26 29.07 -23.05 -11.16
N LEU A 27 28.22 -22.99 -12.20
CA LEU A 27 27.51 -21.74 -12.53
C LEU A 27 26.10 -21.74 -11.93
N ALA A 28 25.98 -21.03 -10.81
CA ALA A 28 24.76 -20.45 -10.25
C ALA A 28 23.61 -21.43 -9.90
N PRO A 29 23.64 -22.09 -8.74
CA PRO A 29 22.45 -22.75 -8.17
C PRO A 29 21.24 -21.80 -8.06
N GLU A 30 21.46 -20.49 -7.90
CA GLU A 30 20.39 -19.47 -7.84
C GLU A 30 19.63 -19.30 -9.16
N ALA A 31 20.33 -19.35 -10.31
CA ALA A 31 19.70 -19.16 -11.62
C ALA A 31 18.83 -20.36 -12.03
N LYS A 32 19.23 -21.57 -11.63
CA LYS A 32 18.44 -22.81 -11.85
C LYS A 32 17.13 -22.78 -11.05
N ASN A 33 17.20 -22.32 -9.79
CA ASN A 33 16.02 -22.17 -8.94
C ASN A 33 15.08 -21.07 -9.45
N SER A 34 15.62 -19.94 -9.92
CA SER A 34 14.83 -18.84 -10.48
C SER A 34 14.07 -19.24 -11.76
N LEU A 35 14.72 -19.95 -12.69
CA LEU A 35 14.07 -20.42 -13.93
C LEU A 35 13.03 -21.51 -13.65
N LEU A 36 13.30 -22.45 -12.74
CA LEU A 36 12.32 -23.47 -12.35
C LEU A 36 11.14 -22.86 -11.58
N GLN A 37 11.36 -21.87 -10.72
CA GLN A 37 10.26 -21.14 -10.06
C GLN A 37 9.41 -20.35 -11.05
N TYR A 38 10.04 -19.74 -12.07
CA TYR A 38 9.37 -19.06 -13.15
C TYR A 38 8.49 -20.03 -13.97
N VAL A 39 9.03 -21.18 -14.35
CA VAL A 39 8.30 -22.22 -15.12
C VAL A 39 7.22 -22.92 -14.28
N THR A 40 7.44 -23.10 -12.97
CA THR A 40 6.47 -23.73 -12.06
C THR A 40 5.43 -22.76 -11.49
N GLY A 41 5.55 -21.44 -11.76
CA GLY A 41 4.62 -20.42 -11.26
C GLY A 41 4.71 -20.13 -9.77
N LYS A 42 5.79 -20.57 -9.10
CA LYS A 42 6.05 -20.40 -7.66
C LYS A 42 6.68 -19.04 -7.34
N TYR A 43 6.17 -17.98 -7.96
CA TYR A 43 6.63 -16.62 -7.73
C TYR A 43 5.47 -15.74 -7.27
N LEU A 44 5.79 -14.70 -6.50
CA LEU A 44 4.86 -13.69 -6.06
C LEU A 44 4.23 -12.99 -7.27
N HIS A 45 2.91 -13.05 -7.39
CA HIS A 45 2.20 -12.37 -8.46
C HIS A 45 1.46 -11.14 -7.93
N SER A 46 1.97 -9.95 -8.24
CA SER A 46 1.38 -8.67 -7.81
C SER A 46 -0.07 -8.47 -8.28
N GLY A 47 -0.48 -9.15 -9.37
CA GLY A 47 -1.85 -9.11 -9.87
C GLY A 47 -2.85 -9.94 -9.06
N ASN A 48 -2.39 -10.96 -8.32
CA ASN A 48 -3.25 -11.87 -7.55
C ASN A 48 -3.33 -11.48 -6.06
N THR A 49 -2.81 -10.32 -5.67
CA THR A 49 -2.90 -9.84 -4.28
C THR A 49 -4.33 -9.40 -3.94
N LYS A 50 -4.73 -9.61 -2.69
CA LYS A 50 -6.00 -9.10 -2.17
C LYS A 50 -5.73 -8.15 -1.02
N VAL A 51 -6.40 -7.00 -1.01
CA VAL A 51 -6.28 -6.00 0.06
C VAL A 51 -7.62 -5.88 0.77
N VAL A 52 -7.60 -5.99 2.09
CA VAL A 52 -8.78 -5.85 2.95
C VAL A 52 -8.53 -4.76 3.97
N PHE A 53 -9.30 -3.68 3.88
CA PHE A 53 -9.28 -2.59 4.84
C PHE A 53 -10.17 -2.93 6.04
N HIS A 54 -9.67 -2.76 7.27
CA HIS A 54 -10.42 -3.06 8.49
C HIS A 54 -11.22 -1.86 9.01
N TRP A 55 -11.63 -0.98 8.09
CA TRP A 55 -12.48 0.16 8.38
C TRP A 55 -13.38 0.48 7.18
N ASN A 56 -14.41 1.29 7.42
CA ASN A 56 -15.30 1.79 6.39
C ASN A 56 -14.95 3.25 6.08
N ASP A 57 -14.91 3.59 4.79
CA ASP A 57 -14.73 4.97 4.38
C ASP A 57 -16.07 5.72 4.44
N PRO A 58 -16.09 6.99 4.90
CA PRO A 58 -14.96 7.73 5.46
C PRO A 58 -14.74 7.46 6.98
N GLN A 59 -13.50 7.56 7.46
CA GLN A 59 -13.14 7.35 8.87
C GLN A 59 -12.67 8.66 9.53
N PRO A 60 -13.00 8.97 10.80
CA PRO A 60 -12.40 10.11 11.49
C PRO A 60 -10.87 9.96 11.69
N VAL A 61 -10.16 11.08 11.70
CA VAL A 61 -8.74 11.15 12.05
C VAL A 61 -8.48 10.78 13.52
N GLY A 62 -7.22 10.46 13.83
CA GLY A 62 -6.76 10.17 15.19
C GLY A 62 -6.82 8.69 15.57
N GLN A 63 -7.67 7.90 14.92
CA GLN A 63 -7.74 6.46 15.13
C GLN A 63 -6.65 5.73 14.32
N SER A 64 -6.11 4.64 14.89
CA SER A 64 -5.19 3.76 14.17
C SER A 64 -5.95 2.94 13.14
N SER A 65 -5.68 3.18 11.86
CA SER A 65 -6.23 2.42 10.74
C SER A 65 -5.31 1.25 10.39
N SER A 66 -5.89 0.12 10.03
CA SER A 66 -5.14 -1.06 9.61
C SER A 66 -5.78 -1.79 8.43
N PHE A 67 -4.94 -2.39 7.60
CA PHE A 67 -5.40 -3.24 6.49
C PHE A 67 -4.45 -4.41 6.30
N VAL A 68 -4.98 -5.46 5.70
CA VAL A 68 -4.25 -6.69 5.42
C VAL A 68 -4.07 -6.85 3.92
N ILE A 69 -2.86 -7.21 3.52
CA ILE A 69 -2.52 -7.59 2.14
C ILE A 69 -2.25 -9.09 2.14
N SER A 70 -3.03 -9.85 1.37
CA SER A 70 -2.84 -11.28 1.16
C SER A 70 -2.19 -11.53 -0.18
N PHE A 71 -1.09 -12.28 -0.18
CA PHE A 71 -0.26 -12.58 -1.35
C PHE A 71 -0.51 -13.98 -1.87
N PHE A 72 -0.56 -14.10 -3.20
CA PHE A 72 -0.84 -15.35 -3.89
C PHE A 72 0.11 -15.54 -5.07
N GLN A 73 0.43 -16.80 -5.34
CA GLN A 73 1.15 -17.23 -6.53
C GLN A 73 0.25 -17.15 -7.77
N ARG A 74 0.83 -17.32 -8.95
CA ARG A 74 0.08 -17.34 -10.21
C ARG A 74 -0.97 -18.47 -10.28
N ASN A 75 -0.70 -19.59 -9.61
CA ASN A 75 -1.60 -20.74 -9.49
C ASN A 75 -2.70 -20.56 -8.42
N GLY A 76 -2.75 -19.41 -7.72
CA GLY A 76 -3.72 -19.13 -6.66
C GLY A 76 -3.35 -19.66 -5.27
N GLN A 77 -2.21 -20.35 -5.10
CA GLN A 77 -1.74 -20.79 -3.80
C GLN A 77 -1.20 -19.63 -2.96
N PRO A 78 -1.33 -19.67 -1.62
CA PRO A 78 -0.71 -18.68 -0.72
C PRO A 78 0.80 -18.55 -0.97
N TYR A 79 1.29 -17.32 -1.08
CA TYR A 79 2.73 -17.04 -1.21
C TYR A 79 3.28 -16.52 0.13
N PRO A 80 4.27 -17.18 0.75
CA PRO A 80 4.87 -16.68 1.99
C PRO A 80 5.71 -15.43 1.71
N ILE A 81 5.23 -14.28 2.18
CA ILE A 81 5.89 -12.99 1.97
C ILE A 81 7.08 -12.84 2.92
N CYS A 82 8.17 -12.23 2.46
CA CYS A 82 9.36 -11.97 3.26
C CYS A 82 10.07 -10.68 2.83
N ASP A 83 11.08 -10.26 3.59
CA ASP A 83 11.80 -9.00 3.35
C ASP A 83 12.45 -8.92 1.96
N THR A 84 12.78 -10.06 1.34
CA THR A 84 13.38 -10.10 0.00
C THR A 84 12.43 -9.65 -1.11
N ASP A 85 11.11 -9.67 -0.86
CA ASP A 85 10.09 -9.31 -1.87
C ASP A 85 9.96 -7.80 -2.10
N ARG A 86 10.60 -7.00 -1.25
CA ARG A 86 10.62 -5.53 -1.33
C ARG A 86 9.20 -4.94 -1.37
N LEU A 87 8.36 -5.35 -0.43
CA LEU A 87 7.06 -4.74 -0.19
C LEU A 87 7.27 -3.31 0.34
N SER A 88 6.62 -2.34 -0.29
CA SER A 88 6.57 -0.96 0.20
C SER A 88 5.13 -0.44 0.19
N VAL A 89 4.79 0.30 1.25
CA VAL A 89 3.52 1.00 1.37
C VAL A 89 3.81 2.46 1.62
N ASP A 90 3.21 3.30 0.78
CA ASP A 90 3.31 4.74 0.88
C ASP A 90 1.90 5.32 1.06
N VAL A 91 1.73 6.11 2.12
CA VAL A 91 0.45 6.76 2.45
C VAL A 91 0.68 8.26 2.38
N CYS A 92 0.12 8.89 1.36
CA CYS A 92 0.32 10.32 1.07
C CYS A 92 -1.00 11.04 0.90
N GLU A 93 -1.07 12.29 1.35
CA GLU A 93 -2.21 13.18 1.09
C GLU A 93 -2.35 13.48 -0.41
N CYS A 94 -3.57 13.49 -0.94
CA CYS A 94 -3.82 13.70 -2.36
C CYS A 94 -3.61 15.15 -2.80
N GLU A 95 -4.02 16.12 -1.98
CA GLU A 95 -3.99 17.55 -2.29
C GLU A 95 -2.77 18.27 -1.68
N GLY A 96 -1.88 17.53 -1.02
CA GLY A 96 -0.74 18.08 -0.28
C GLY A 96 0.53 17.23 -0.42
N TYR A 97 1.50 17.53 0.44
CA TYR A 97 2.80 16.83 0.48
C TYR A 97 2.97 15.99 1.76
N ARG A 98 1.91 15.86 2.56
CA ARG A 98 1.97 15.14 3.84
C ARG A 98 2.07 13.64 3.58
N ARG A 99 3.09 13.03 4.17
CA ARG A 99 3.30 11.58 4.18
C ARG A 99 3.01 11.04 5.58
N VAL A 100 2.34 9.90 5.65
CA VAL A 100 2.00 9.23 6.90
C VAL A 100 2.88 7.99 7.03
N ALA A 101 3.59 7.88 8.15
CA ALA A 101 4.38 6.70 8.44
C ALA A 101 3.46 5.47 8.62
N ALA A 102 3.77 4.41 7.88
CA ALA A 102 3.08 3.13 7.98
C ALA A 102 4.03 2.07 8.54
N LEU A 103 3.56 1.34 9.53
CA LEU A 103 4.22 0.15 10.05
C LEU A 103 3.75 -1.06 9.24
N ILE A 104 4.68 -1.84 8.73
CA ILE A 104 4.42 -3.06 7.97
C ILE A 104 4.90 -4.25 8.82
N GLU A 105 3.98 -5.15 9.15
CA GLU A 105 4.24 -6.41 9.84
C GLU A 105 4.07 -7.55 8.82
N LEU A 106 5.17 -8.23 8.47
CA LEU A 106 5.16 -9.37 7.54
C LEU A 106 4.85 -10.66 8.31
N GLY A 107 3.90 -11.44 7.80
CA GLY A 107 3.43 -12.66 8.46
C GLY A 107 2.50 -12.35 9.63
N GLY A 108 1.56 -13.25 9.87
CA GLY A 108 0.73 -13.21 11.08
C GLY A 108 1.31 -14.05 12.23
N THR A 109 0.66 -14.00 13.38
CA THR A 109 1.06 -14.77 14.58
C THR A 109 0.85 -16.27 14.42
N ALA A 110 0.04 -16.67 13.44
CA ALA A 110 -0.32 -18.04 13.18
C ALA A 110 0.31 -18.55 11.85
N PRO A 111 0.66 -19.85 11.77
CA PRO A 111 1.39 -20.40 10.62
C PRO A 111 0.58 -20.40 9.31
N ASP A 112 -0.73 -20.19 9.36
CA ASP A 112 -1.64 -20.02 8.23
C ASP A 112 -1.63 -18.59 7.64
N GLN A 113 -1.04 -17.62 8.34
CA GLN A 113 -0.99 -16.21 7.95
C GLN A 113 0.35 -15.79 7.34
N VAL A 114 1.20 -16.75 6.97
CA VAL A 114 2.52 -16.47 6.35
C VAL A 114 2.42 -15.72 5.02
N ASN A 115 1.25 -15.73 4.37
CA ASN A 115 1.00 -15.02 3.13
C ASN A 115 0.35 -13.64 3.34
N GLN A 116 0.35 -13.12 4.55
CA GLN A 116 -0.29 -11.84 4.89
C GLN A 116 0.74 -10.82 5.36
N ALA A 117 0.52 -9.56 5.00
CA ALA A 117 1.17 -8.43 5.64
C ALA A 117 0.11 -7.52 6.26
N VAL A 118 0.29 -7.18 7.54
CA VAL A 118 -0.57 -6.24 8.25
C VAL A 118 0.09 -4.87 8.20
N VAL A 119 -0.65 -3.87 7.76
CA VAL A 119 -0.17 -2.49 7.70
C VAL A 119 -0.98 -1.64 8.66
N LYS A 120 -0.30 -0.89 9.52
CA LYS A 120 -0.91 0.00 10.52
C LYS A 120 -0.39 1.42 10.35
N PHE A 121 -1.26 2.40 10.41
CA PHE A 121 -0.90 3.82 10.35
C PHE A 121 -1.95 4.68 11.05
N THR A 122 -1.63 5.94 11.33
CA THR A 122 -2.56 6.88 11.98
C THR A 122 -2.55 8.18 11.22
N VAL A 123 -3.69 8.54 10.65
CA VAL A 123 -3.89 9.82 9.98
C VAL A 123 -4.34 10.85 11.01
N ARG A 124 -3.65 12.00 11.04
CA ARG A 124 -3.94 13.11 11.97
C ARG A 124 -4.56 14.32 11.30
N THR A 125 -4.53 14.43 9.97
CA THR A 125 -5.14 15.57 9.28
C THR A 125 -6.20 15.08 8.33
N ALA A 126 -7.39 15.70 8.41
CA ALA A 126 -8.50 15.37 7.54
C ALA A 126 -8.15 15.61 6.08
N GLY A 127 -8.73 14.80 5.19
CA GLY A 127 -8.48 14.91 3.77
C GLY A 127 -8.53 13.56 3.06
N GLN A 128 -8.26 13.58 1.76
CA GLN A 128 -8.12 12.38 0.96
C GLN A 128 -6.66 11.92 0.93
N TYR A 129 -6.44 10.63 1.15
CA TYR A 129 -5.13 10.01 1.14
C TYR A 129 -5.08 8.91 0.09
N ARG A 130 -3.93 8.85 -0.58
CA ARG A 130 -3.54 7.83 -1.52
C ARG A 130 -2.68 6.79 -0.80
N VAL A 131 -3.19 5.57 -0.72
CA VAL A 131 -2.45 4.39 -0.23
C VAL A 131 -1.89 3.65 -1.43
N SER A 132 -0.59 3.80 -1.66
CA SER A 132 0.14 3.13 -2.74
C SER A 132 0.86 1.91 -2.19
N ILE A 133 0.58 0.73 -2.75
CA ILE A 133 1.19 -0.53 -2.34
C ILE A 133 1.98 -1.05 -3.52
N LEU A 134 3.29 -1.25 -3.33
CA LEU A 134 4.20 -1.70 -4.36
C LEU A 134 4.95 -2.94 -3.89
N ILE A 135 5.20 -3.86 -4.83
CA ILE A 135 6.06 -5.02 -4.64
C ILE A 135 7.15 -4.91 -5.69
N SER A 136 8.42 -4.92 -5.28
CA SER A 136 9.55 -4.75 -6.21
C SER A 136 9.36 -3.55 -7.16
N ASN A 137 8.89 -2.43 -6.59
CA ASN A 137 8.64 -1.17 -7.31
C ASN A 137 7.50 -1.21 -8.34
N THR A 138 6.65 -2.24 -8.32
CA THR A 138 5.46 -2.38 -9.19
C THR A 138 4.18 -2.33 -8.36
N HIS A 139 3.19 -1.55 -8.79
CA HIS A 139 1.90 -1.50 -8.12
C HIS A 139 1.19 -2.85 -8.12
N ILE A 140 0.57 -3.18 -6.98
CA ILE A 140 -0.33 -4.32 -6.89
C ILE A 140 -1.69 -4.01 -7.53
N ASN A 141 -2.51 -5.04 -7.69
CA ASN A 141 -3.88 -4.87 -8.18
C ASN A 141 -4.69 -3.92 -7.28
N GLY A 142 -5.34 -2.93 -7.89
CA GLY A 142 -6.14 -1.91 -7.19
C GLY A 142 -5.35 -0.75 -6.59
N SER A 143 -4.02 -0.86 -6.48
CA SER A 143 -3.20 0.27 -6.05
C SER A 143 -3.11 1.34 -7.17
N PRO A 144 -3.18 2.64 -6.83
CA PRO A 144 -3.36 3.19 -5.50
C PRO A 144 -4.83 3.24 -5.03
N PHE A 145 -5.05 3.06 -3.73
CA PHE A 145 -6.36 3.17 -3.10
C PHE A 145 -6.57 4.57 -2.54
N ILE A 146 -7.70 5.21 -2.86
CA ILE A 146 -8.06 6.51 -2.30
C ILE A 146 -8.95 6.30 -1.09
N LYS A 147 -8.58 6.92 0.04
CA LYS A 147 -9.24 6.82 1.33
C LYS A 147 -9.53 8.20 1.89
N THR A 148 -10.70 8.38 2.49
CA THR A 148 -11.16 9.69 2.98
C THR A 148 -11.18 9.70 4.50
N PHE A 149 -10.49 10.67 5.08
CA PHE A 149 -10.45 10.89 6.52
C PHE A 149 -11.20 12.18 6.90
N LEU A 150 -12.15 12.06 7.82
CA LEU A 150 -12.93 13.19 8.33
C LEU A 150 -12.20 13.88 9.49
N PRO A 151 -12.39 15.21 9.66
CA PRO A 151 -11.88 15.91 10.82
C PRO A 151 -12.47 15.35 12.11
N GLY A 152 -11.71 15.51 13.19
CA GLY A 152 -12.20 15.19 14.53
C GLY A 152 -13.29 16.14 14.99
N LEU A 153 -13.80 15.92 16.21
CA LEU A 153 -14.66 16.91 16.85
C LEU A 153 -13.88 18.22 17.08
N PRO A 154 -14.51 19.39 16.94
CA PRO A 154 -13.86 20.65 17.26
C PRO A 154 -13.41 20.67 18.71
N ASP A 155 -12.14 21.00 18.93
CA ASP A 155 -11.56 21.23 20.25
C ASP A 155 -11.81 22.70 20.64
N PRO A 156 -12.60 22.98 21.71
CA PRO A 156 -12.84 24.34 22.16
C PRO A 156 -11.57 25.10 22.55
N ALA A 157 -10.50 24.41 22.96
CA ALA A 157 -9.24 25.04 23.34
C ALA A 157 -8.42 25.53 22.13
N LYS A 158 -8.64 24.94 20.95
CA LYS A 158 -7.95 25.26 19.71
C LYS A 158 -8.79 26.08 18.73
N THR A 159 -10.11 25.95 18.83
CA THR A 159 -11.05 26.74 18.05
C THR A 159 -10.98 28.20 18.46
N GLY A 160 -10.87 29.11 17.49
CA GLY A 160 -10.70 30.53 17.78
C GLY A 160 -11.20 31.44 16.67
N PHE A 161 -11.19 32.74 16.93
CA PHE A 161 -11.43 33.74 15.88
C PHE A 161 -10.20 33.84 14.97
N VAL A 162 -10.43 33.90 13.66
CA VAL A 162 -9.35 34.11 12.66
C VAL A 162 -8.58 35.40 12.94
N ARG A 163 -9.27 36.41 13.48
CA ARG A 163 -8.68 37.67 13.95
C ARG A 163 -9.04 37.84 15.43
N PRO A 164 -8.22 37.31 16.34
CA PRO A 164 -8.51 37.41 17.76
C PRO A 164 -8.44 38.89 18.18
N SER A 165 -9.51 39.37 18.80
CA SER A 165 -9.56 40.67 19.47
C SER A 165 -10.30 40.51 20.79
N SER A 166 -9.75 41.09 21.86
CA SER A 166 -10.42 41.14 23.17
C SER A 166 -11.58 42.14 23.20
N ILE A 167 -11.68 43.01 22.20
CA ILE A 167 -12.70 44.07 22.10
C ILE A 167 -13.24 44.10 20.66
N VAL A 168 -14.56 44.12 20.51
CA VAL A 168 -15.24 44.34 19.23
C VAL A 168 -15.95 45.69 19.29
N ILE A 169 -15.63 46.59 18.35
CA ILE A 169 -16.27 47.90 18.24
C ILE A 169 -17.36 47.79 17.18
N CYS A 170 -18.61 47.98 17.60
CA CYS A 170 -19.77 47.95 16.72
C CYS A 170 -20.36 49.36 16.56
N THR A 171 -20.87 49.66 15.37
CA THR A 171 -21.66 50.87 15.11
C THR A 171 -23.13 50.50 14.99
N ASN A 172 -24.02 51.33 15.57
CA ASN A 172 -25.46 51.07 15.51
C ASN A 172 -25.92 50.90 14.05
N ASN A 173 -26.73 49.87 13.78
CA ASN A 173 -27.21 49.48 12.45
C ASN A 173 -26.13 49.14 11.40
N VAL A 174 -24.86 48.91 11.81
CA VAL A 174 -23.80 48.43 10.91
C VAL A 174 -23.43 46.99 11.28
N PRO A 175 -23.60 46.00 10.39
CA PRO A 175 -23.23 44.62 10.67
C PRO A 175 -21.71 44.49 10.82
N HIS A 176 -21.27 43.78 11.86
CA HIS A 176 -19.86 43.46 12.09
C HIS A 176 -19.64 41.95 11.92
N ASN A 177 -18.70 41.56 11.06
CA ASN A 177 -18.43 40.15 10.77
C ASN A 177 -17.36 39.61 11.72
N LEU A 178 -17.66 38.48 12.37
CA LEU A 178 -16.70 37.70 13.14
C LEU A 178 -16.53 36.35 12.46
N VAL A 179 -15.28 35.96 12.20
CA VAL A 179 -14.96 34.69 11.52
C VAL A 179 -14.35 33.76 12.55
N LEU A 180 -15.02 32.63 12.78
CA LEU A 180 -14.55 31.53 13.62
C LEU A 180 -13.87 30.48 12.75
N GLU A 181 -12.76 29.94 13.24
CA GLU A 181 -12.06 28.81 12.66
C GLU A 181 -12.14 27.63 13.63
N PRO A 182 -13.07 26.68 13.40
CA PRO A 182 -13.10 25.42 14.14
C PRO A 182 -11.84 24.61 13.86
N ARG A 183 -11.17 24.17 14.93
CA ARG A 183 -10.00 23.30 14.85
C ARG A 183 -10.25 22.05 15.67
N ASP A 184 -9.78 20.90 15.19
CA ASP A 184 -9.84 19.65 15.95
C ASP A 184 -8.58 19.48 16.82
N GLU A 185 -8.48 18.34 17.52
CA GLU A 185 -7.33 18.01 18.37
C GLU A 185 -5.99 17.94 17.61
N PHE A 186 -6.00 17.73 16.29
CA PHE A 186 -4.79 17.43 15.52
C PHE A 186 -4.30 18.57 14.62
N ASN A 187 -5.13 19.59 14.41
CA ASN A 187 -4.79 20.86 13.74
C ASN A 187 -4.64 22.02 14.75
#